data_AF-A0A6M4JE73-F1
#
_entry.id   AF-A0A6M4JE73-F1
#
_cell.length_a   1.000
_cell.length_b   1.000
_cell.length_c   1.000
_cell.angle_alpha   90.00
_cell.angle_beta   90.00
_cell.angle_gamma   90.00
#
_symmetry.space_group_name_H-M   'P 1'
#
loop_
_entity.id
_entity.type
_entity.pdbx_description
1 polymer ?
#
loop_
_entity_poly.entity_id
_entity_poly.type
_entity_poly.pdbx_seq_one_letter_code
_entity_poly.pdbx_strand_id
1 'polypeptide(L)'
;MKKSLFLSLLTVSTIAPSVAIAAISCATSDPLALNERGKQESVLTSPETKTFILQNVADNLITNIYSSEIQSKTKDNIKTLYENKTSQFYKDFKKFFDIFAKRQLDQNGQYFVNLRQDLLNNNVDVIDFNPVGWEMLNEQQMDFLFNNSEKLSQSIRLEIEKMIVVYNYLLQNRQEVLSITKDEQNNDKSLQKVDSSKFNDEDKRRFNSLDKTAKDVYLIKYLLDNKLVESWSFQREENVQLLQGHALINDESTYNKLIQNNNLKYKVVDDLSLLVHGSDNIDLTKLRGYNGVHKFTDSPVGDMNYDNYSLETKDYTVEGFVSTFNNGIYSVKQLTFNSYVLDKLKTKPVISLKEDAKQKTFFSSEDFTVSGFNYDTNAKIFTKIVDDITFNFKFSRIESTNDGNNIRLTIELSVPNLGNKAKYVFSTELKNKVSTAIREFDQFELPKFVDFYNPQSKHIEGKYIIKIAPKMIKQTSDKQETKYLSTLDQTPWNSNEEKEKLALNIVFLDYLSLYKTVVKYFKELGVGINTEGMDKIIIDFLKAEDLL
;
A
#
# COMPACT_ATOMS: atom_id res chain seq x y z
N MET A 1 -48.63 -2.38 -45.78
CA MET A 1 -48.13 -3.48 -44.91
C MET A 1 -46.84 -3.01 -44.26
N LYS A 2 -46.76 -3.21 -42.94
CA LYS A 2 -45.71 -2.76 -42.01
C LYS A 2 -44.36 -3.42 -42.32
N LYS A 3 -43.27 -2.65 -42.21
CA LYS A 3 -42.04 -3.07 -41.51
C LYS A 3 -41.44 -1.86 -40.81
N SER A 4 -41.51 -1.87 -39.49
CA SER A 4 -40.86 -0.94 -38.58
C SER A 4 -39.38 -1.30 -38.46
N LEU A 5 -38.49 -0.32 -38.67
CA LEU A 5 -37.16 -0.35 -38.07
C LEU A 5 -37.19 0.61 -36.88
N PHE A 6 -37.18 0.04 -35.68
CA PHE A 6 -36.77 0.71 -34.46
C PHE A 6 -35.26 0.97 -34.58
N LEU A 7 -34.84 2.21 -34.81
CA LEU A 7 -33.50 2.66 -34.46
C LEU A 7 -33.63 3.52 -33.20
N SER A 8 -33.29 2.92 -32.07
CA SER A 8 -32.98 3.63 -30.84
C SER A 8 -31.74 4.49 -31.07
N LEU A 9 -31.92 5.79 -31.32
CA LEU A 9 -30.85 6.76 -31.17
C LEU A 9 -30.48 6.82 -29.68
N LEU A 10 -29.43 6.12 -29.29
CA LEU A 10 -28.61 6.47 -28.14
C LEU A 10 -27.86 7.74 -28.53
N THR A 11 -28.39 8.88 -28.12
CA THR A 11 -27.68 10.15 -28.09
C THR A 11 -26.58 10.05 -27.04
N VAL A 12 -25.39 9.63 -27.47
CA VAL A 12 -24.15 9.82 -26.71
C VAL A 12 -23.90 11.32 -26.66
N SER A 13 -24.40 11.97 -25.61
CA SER A 13 -24.10 13.36 -25.30
C SER A 13 -22.69 13.46 -24.70
N THR A 14 -21.66 13.32 -25.53
CA THR A 14 -20.30 13.77 -25.19
C THR A 14 -20.24 15.29 -25.31
N ILE A 15 -20.71 15.97 -24.27
CA ILE A 15 -20.30 17.36 -24.00
C ILE A 15 -19.69 17.33 -22.61
N ALA A 16 -18.39 17.04 -22.56
CA ALA A 16 -17.58 17.31 -21.39
C ALA A 16 -17.71 18.81 -21.09
N PRO A 17 -18.02 19.21 -19.83
CA PRO A 17 -18.02 20.61 -19.47
C PRO A 17 -16.57 21.12 -19.54
N SER A 18 -16.22 21.80 -20.62
CA SER A 18 -14.98 22.56 -20.72
C SER A 18 -15.09 23.79 -19.83
N VAL A 19 -14.11 24.00 -18.96
CA VAL A 19 -14.01 25.21 -18.13
C VAL A 19 -13.58 26.34 -19.04
N ALA A 20 -14.53 27.09 -19.59
CA ALA A 20 -14.26 28.37 -20.22
C ALA A 20 -14.13 29.44 -19.12
N ILE A 21 -12.91 29.65 -18.61
CA ILE A 21 -12.61 30.87 -17.84
C ILE A 21 -12.50 31.99 -18.86
N ALA A 22 -13.63 32.62 -19.20
CA ALA A 22 -13.64 33.77 -20.09
C ALA A 22 -13.04 34.98 -19.35
N ALA A 23 -11.79 35.32 -19.65
CA ALA A 23 -11.25 36.66 -19.38
C ALA A 23 -11.39 37.50 -20.66
N ILE A 24 -12.09 38.63 -20.55
CA ILE A 24 -12.31 39.59 -21.64
C ILE A 24 -10.98 40.29 -21.93
N SER A 25 -10.30 39.89 -23.00
CA SER A 25 -9.13 40.64 -23.50
C SER A 25 -9.63 41.80 -24.37
N CYS A 26 -9.66 43.02 -23.84
CA CYS A 26 -9.70 44.23 -24.67
C CYS A 26 -8.26 44.70 -24.90
N ALA A 27 -7.75 44.49 -26.11
CA ALA A 27 -6.51 45.10 -26.56
C ALA A 27 -6.80 46.47 -27.17
N THR A 28 -6.60 47.54 -26.40
CA THR A 28 -6.51 48.91 -26.93
C THR A 28 -5.31 49.63 -26.33
N SER A 29 -4.69 50.50 -27.13
CA SER A 29 -3.47 51.26 -26.84
C SER A 29 -3.70 52.45 -25.91
N ASP A 30 -4.63 52.32 -24.97
CA ASP A 30 -5.05 53.39 -24.06
C ASP A 30 -4.26 53.28 -22.73
N PRO A 31 -3.64 54.35 -22.21
CA PRO A 31 -2.98 54.35 -20.90
C PRO A 31 -3.91 53.95 -19.73
N LEU A 32 -5.23 54.08 -19.87
CA LEU A 32 -6.20 53.51 -18.91
C LEU A 32 -6.23 51.98 -18.96
N ALA A 33 -6.11 51.38 -20.15
CA ALA A 33 -6.05 49.93 -20.34
C ALA A 33 -4.73 49.32 -19.83
N LEU A 34 -3.62 50.06 -19.81
CA LEU A 34 -2.35 49.63 -19.20
C LEU A 34 -2.45 49.52 -17.67
N ASN A 35 -3.16 50.45 -17.02
CA ASN A 35 -3.41 50.41 -15.58
C ASN A 35 -4.38 49.27 -15.21
N GLU A 36 -5.36 48.98 -16.07
CA GLU A 36 -6.24 47.81 -15.90
C GLU A 36 -5.51 46.49 -16.15
N ARG A 37 -4.58 46.42 -17.11
CA ARG A 37 -3.72 45.23 -17.31
C ARG A 37 -2.83 44.94 -16.11
N GLY A 38 -2.17 45.94 -15.54
CA GLY A 38 -1.35 45.76 -14.34
C GLY A 38 -2.18 45.30 -13.13
N LYS A 39 -3.40 45.80 -12.99
CA LYS A 39 -4.36 45.31 -11.99
C LYS A 39 -4.83 43.88 -12.28
N GLN A 40 -5.12 43.55 -13.53
CA GLN A 40 -5.50 42.19 -13.95
C GLN A 40 -4.38 41.19 -13.68
N GLU A 41 -3.13 41.52 -14.04
CA GLU A 41 -1.97 40.68 -13.76
C GLU A 41 -1.74 40.50 -12.25
N SER A 42 -1.88 41.57 -11.46
CA SER A 42 -1.81 41.49 -9.99
C SER A 42 -2.91 40.61 -9.39
N VAL A 43 -4.11 40.63 -9.95
CA VAL A 43 -5.22 39.75 -9.50
C VAL A 43 -4.93 38.31 -9.91
N LEU A 44 -4.57 38.05 -11.17
CA LEU A 44 -4.29 36.70 -11.68
C LEU A 44 -3.11 36.01 -10.98
N THR A 45 -2.17 36.78 -10.44
CA THR A 45 -1.02 36.26 -9.70
C THR A 45 -1.25 36.13 -8.18
N SER A 46 -2.37 36.65 -7.67
CA SER A 46 -2.72 36.58 -6.25
C SER A 46 -2.86 35.12 -5.76
N PRO A 47 -2.48 34.81 -4.51
CA PRO A 47 -2.62 33.47 -3.94
C PRO A 47 -4.07 32.94 -4.01
N GLU A 48 -5.06 33.79 -3.76
CA GLU A 48 -6.47 33.43 -3.75
C GLU A 48 -6.95 33.05 -5.14
N THR A 49 -6.51 33.79 -6.18
CA THR A 49 -6.86 33.45 -7.57
C THR A 49 -6.18 32.15 -8.02
N LYS A 50 -4.94 31.90 -7.59
CA LYS A 50 -4.25 30.62 -7.84
C LYS A 50 -4.99 29.45 -7.18
N THR A 51 -5.39 29.60 -5.91
CA THR A 51 -6.22 28.62 -5.20
C THR A 51 -7.52 28.38 -5.93
N PHE A 52 -8.22 29.43 -6.37
CA PHE A 52 -9.45 29.32 -7.15
C PHE A 52 -9.25 28.57 -8.48
N ILE A 53 -8.17 28.84 -9.20
CA ILE A 53 -7.83 28.11 -10.44
C ILE A 53 -7.64 26.62 -10.14
N LEU A 54 -6.84 26.28 -9.13
CA LEU A 54 -6.59 24.88 -8.74
C LEU A 54 -7.85 24.17 -8.26
N GLN A 55 -8.71 24.87 -7.51
CA GLN A 55 -10.03 24.41 -7.07
C GLN A 55 -10.92 24.06 -8.26
N ASN A 56 -10.99 24.91 -9.29
CA ASN A 56 -11.77 24.59 -10.49
C ASN A 56 -11.25 23.36 -11.24
N VAL A 57 -9.94 23.11 -11.24
CA VAL A 57 -9.37 21.89 -11.82
C VAL A 57 -9.83 20.65 -11.04
N ALA A 58 -9.75 20.70 -9.70
CA ALA A 58 -10.18 19.62 -8.83
C ALA A 58 -11.70 19.37 -8.95
N ASP A 59 -12.50 20.44 -8.87
CA ASP A 59 -13.96 20.42 -9.02
C ASP A 59 -14.39 19.76 -10.35
N ASN A 60 -13.69 20.05 -11.46
CA ASN A 60 -13.98 19.41 -12.74
C ASN A 60 -13.74 17.90 -12.68
N LEU A 61 -12.60 17.47 -12.14
CA LEU A 61 -12.30 16.04 -11.99
C LEU A 61 -13.33 15.35 -11.09
N ILE A 62 -13.65 15.92 -9.92
CA ILE A 62 -14.68 15.40 -9.02
C ILE A 62 -16.03 15.31 -9.72
N THR A 63 -16.44 16.35 -10.46
CA THR A 63 -17.71 16.36 -11.20
C THR A 63 -17.81 15.19 -12.18
N ASN A 64 -16.70 14.80 -12.83
CA ASN A 64 -16.68 13.65 -13.72
C ASN A 64 -16.70 12.31 -12.94
N ILE A 65 -15.91 12.21 -11.87
CA ILE A 65 -15.80 11.02 -11.01
C ILE A 65 -17.15 10.66 -10.35
N TYR A 66 -17.91 11.67 -9.94
CA TYR A 66 -19.20 11.52 -9.24
C TYR A 66 -20.40 11.90 -10.12
N SER A 67 -20.23 11.87 -11.44
CA SER A 67 -21.23 12.39 -12.39
C SER A 67 -22.61 11.72 -12.30
N SER A 68 -22.69 10.44 -11.91
CA SER A 68 -23.98 9.74 -11.74
C SER A 68 -24.83 10.26 -10.58
N GLU A 69 -24.21 10.96 -9.63
CA GLU A 69 -24.87 11.51 -8.43
C GLU A 69 -25.38 12.96 -8.66
N ILE A 70 -25.11 13.53 -9.84
CA ILE A 70 -25.54 14.87 -10.23
C ILE A 70 -26.85 14.78 -11.02
N GLN A 71 -27.98 15.01 -10.34
CA GLN A 71 -29.32 14.86 -10.94
C GLN A 71 -29.70 15.99 -11.90
N SER A 72 -29.16 17.19 -11.71
CA SER A 72 -29.34 18.35 -12.59
C SER A 72 -28.06 19.16 -12.61
N LYS A 73 -27.55 19.54 -13.79
CA LYS A 73 -26.41 20.46 -13.91
C LYS A 73 -26.81 21.81 -13.32
N THR A 74 -26.49 22.02 -12.05
CA THR A 74 -26.68 23.32 -11.38
C THR A 74 -25.46 24.19 -11.63
N LYS A 75 -25.50 25.44 -11.15
CA LYS A 75 -24.36 26.35 -11.21
C LYS A 75 -23.17 25.86 -10.37
N ASP A 76 -23.41 25.01 -9.36
CA ASP A 76 -22.39 24.45 -8.48
C ASP A 76 -22.68 22.97 -8.17
N ASN A 77 -22.16 22.09 -9.03
CA ASN A 77 -22.34 20.65 -8.89
C ASN A 77 -21.66 20.11 -7.64
N ILE A 78 -20.54 20.70 -7.21
CA ILE A 78 -19.75 20.21 -6.07
C ILE A 78 -20.48 20.50 -4.77
N LYS A 79 -21.02 21.71 -4.62
CA LYS A 79 -21.90 22.03 -3.50
C LYS A 79 -23.12 21.12 -3.44
N THR A 80 -23.73 20.83 -4.60
CA THR A 80 -24.88 19.91 -4.68
C THR A 80 -24.50 18.50 -4.20
N LEU A 81 -23.33 17.99 -4.60
CA LEU A 81 -22.82 16.69 -4.16
C LEU A 81 -22.55 16.68 -2.64
N TYR A 82 -21.99 17.76 -2.10
CA TYR A 82 -21.64 17.89 -0.70
C TYR A 82 -22.86 18.01 0.23
N GLU A 83 -23.84 18.85 -0.14
CA GLU A 83 -25.05 19.08 0.66
C GLU A 83 -25.92 17.82 0.74
N ASN A 84 -25.86 16.95 -0.27
CA ASN A 84 -26.45 15.62 -0.17
C ASN A 84 -25.60 14.70 0.72
N LYS A 85 -25.88 14.71 2.03
CA LYS A 85 -25.20 13.89 3.04
C LYS A 85 -25.25 12.37 2.79
N THR A 86 -26.12 11.91 1.89
CA THR A 86 -26.19 10.48 1.49
C THR A 86 -25.28 10.12 0.31
N SER A 87 -24.78 11.12 -0.41
CA SER A 87 -23.89 10.94 -1.57
C SER A 87 -22.59 10.25 -1.16
N GLN A 88 -21.99 9.53 -2.10
CA GLN A 88 -20.67 8.96 -1.89
C GLN A 88 -19.61 10.06 -1.81
N PHE A 89 -19.77 11.16 -2.54
CA PHE A 89 -18.85 12.30 -2.44
C PHE A 89 -18.80 12.89 -1.02
N TYR A 90 -19.94 13.12 -0.37
CA TYR A 90 -19.95 13.63 1.00
C TYR A 90 -19.29 12.65 1.98
N LYS A 91 -19.58 11.34 1.84
CA LYS A 91 -18.95 10.30 2.68
C LYS A 91 -17.44 10.26 2.50
N ASP A 92 -16.96 10.34 1.26
CA ASP A 92 -15.53 10.37 0.95
C ASP A 92 -14.91 11.66 1.49
N PHE A 93 -15.53 12.82 1.27
CA PHE A 93 -15.08 14.10 1.80
C PHE A 93 -14.94 14.07 3.31
N LYS A 94 -15.99 13.62 4.02
CA LYS A 94 -15.96 13.51 5.48
C LYS A 94 -14.84 12.59 5.95
N LYS A 95 -14.68 11.42 5.31
CA LYS A 95 -13.63 10.45 5.64
C LYS A 95 -12.22 11.07 5.49
N PHE A 96 -11.94 11.72 4.36
CA PHE A 96 -10.66 12.37 4.13
C PHE A 96 -10.44 13.57 5.06
N PHE A 97 -11.49 14.35 5.32
CA PHE A 97 -11.45 15.48 6.24
C PHE A 97 -11.14 15.04 7.67
N ASP A 98 -11.79 13.99 8.18
CA ASP A 98 -11.57 13.49 9.53
C ASP A 98 -10.11 13.05 9.72
N ILE A 99 -9.55 12.29 8.77
CA ILE A 99 -8.14 11.84 8.82
C ILE A 99 -7.19 13.04 8.69
N PHE A 100 -7.46 13.97 7.78
CA PHE A 100 -6.67 15.19 7.61
C PHE A 100 -6.65 16.02 8.89
N ALA A 101 -7.83 16.32 9.45
CA ALA A 101 -8.00 17.12 10.65
C ALA A 101 -7.26 16.51 11.84
N LYS A 102 -7.37 15.19 12.01
CA LYS A 102 -6.65 14.46 13.06
C LYS A 102 -5.13 14.60 12.90
N ARG A 103 -4.60 14.40 11.69
CA ARG A 103 -3.16 14.56 11.41
C ARG A 103 -2.67 15.98 11.66
N GLN A 104 -3.45 17.00 11.29
CA GLN A 104 -3.11 18.40 11.55
C GLN A 104 -3.07 18.70 13.05
N LEU A 105 -4.02 18.18 13.83
CA LEU A 105 -4.04 18.34 15.28
C LEU A 105 -2.91 17.59 15.99
N ASP A 106 -2.54 16.40 15.52
CA ASP A 106 -1.41 15.64 16.08
C ASP A 106 -0.07 16.36 15.83
N GLN A 107 0.07 17.11 14.72
CA GLN A 107 1.23 17.95 14.45
C GLN A 107 1.18 19.28 15.21
N ASN A 108 0.01 19.91 15.28
CA ASN A 108 -0.23 21.17 15.96
C ASN A 108 -1.64 21.19 16.55
N GLY A 109 -1.75 21.00 17.86
CA GLY A 109 -3.05 21.03 18.56
C GLY A 109 -3.81 22.35 18.44
N GLN A 110 -3.18 23.45 18.02
CA GLN A 110 -3.84 24.74 17.79
C GLN A 110 -4.15 25.01 16.30
N TYR A 111 -4.00 24.01 15.42
CA TYR A 111 -4.16 24.17 13.97
C TYR A 111 -5.44 24.93 13.58
N PHE A 112 -6.61 24.48 14.04
CA PHE A 112 -7.89 25.12 13.67
C PHE A 112 -8.11 26.47 14.35
N VAL A 113 -7.54 26.69 15.54
CA VAL A 113 -7.57 28.01 16.21
C VAL A 113 -6.77 29.03 15.40
N ASN A 114 -5.61 28.63 14.88
CA ASN A 114 -4.80 29.46 13.99
C ASN A 114 -5.53 29.73 12.67
N LEU A 115 -6.15 28.69 12.09
CA LEU A 115 -6.93 28.81 10.85
C LEU A 115 -8.09 29.82 10.98
N ARG A 116 -8.74 29.87 12.14
CA ARG A 116 -9.78 30.87 12.43
C ARG A 116 -9.25 32.30 12.31
N GLN A 117 -8.02 32.53 12.77
CA GLN A 117 -7.38 33.85 12.66
C GLN A 117 -7.06 34.19 11.20
N ASP A 118 -6.63 33.20 10.40
CA ASP A 118 -6.39 33.39 8.97
C ASP A 118 -7.68 33.73 8.21
N LEU A 119 -8.80 33.08 8.55
CA LEU A 119 -10.11 33.39 7.99
C LEU A 119 -10.57 34.82 8.33
N LEU A 120 -10.38 35.26 9.58
CA LEU A 120 -10.65 36.64 9.99
C LEU A 120 -9.81 37.65 9.21
N ASN A 121 -8.51 37.37 9.04
CA ASN A 121 -7.60 38.23 8.28
C ASN A 121 -8.01 38.34 6.79
N ASN A 122 -8.69 37.32 6.27
CA ASN A 122 -9.25 37.29 4.92
C ASN A 122 -10.72 37.78 4.84
N ASN A 123 -11.19 38.50 5.87
CA ASN A 123 -12.54 39.09 5.96
C ASN A 123 -13.69 38.06 5.89
N VAL A 124 -13.48 36.85 6.39
CA VAL A 124 -14.55 35.85 6.56
C VAL A 124 -15.21 36.04 7.91
N ASP A 125 -16.55 36.01 7.95
CA ASP A 125 -17.29 35.99 9.22
C ASP A 125 -17.14 34.61 9.88
N VAL A 126 -16.50 34.56 11.05
CA VAL A 126 -16.18 33.33 11.79
C VAL A 126 -17.06 33.14 13.03
N ILE A 127 -18.21 33.83 13.13
CA ILE A 127 -19.14 33.65 14.27
C ILE A 127 -19.51 32.17 14.45
N ASP A 128 -19.75 31.46 13.33
CA ASP A 128 -20.12 30.05 13.32
C ASP A 128 -18.92 29.08 13.32
N PHE A 129 -17.69 29.61 13.41
CA PHE A 129 -16.46 28.82 13.44
C PHE A 129 -15.65 29.10 14.71
N ASN A 130 -15.96 28.36 15.78
CA ASN A 130 -15.32 28.46 17.09
C ASN A 130 -14.63 27.14 17.50
N PRO A 131 -13.47 26.79 16.93
CA PRO A 131 -12.74 25.57 17.24
C PRO A 131 -12.05 25.65 18.60
N VAL A 132 -11.89 24.49 19.25
CA VAL A 132 -11.13 24.34 20.50
C VAL A 132 -9.82 23.61 20.21
N GLY A 133 -8.74 24.01 20.87
CA GLY A 133 -7.44 23.37 20.69
C GLY A 133 -7.47 21.89 21.08
N TRP A 134 -6.80 21.05 20.30
CA TRP A 134 -6.74 19.59 20.39
C TRP A 134 -8.06 18.85 20.11
N GLU A 135 -9.14 19.56 19.83
CA GLU A 135 -10.44 18.96 19.54
C GLU A 135 -10.72 18.88 18.04
N MET A 136 -11.32 17.76 17.63
CA MET A 136 -11.82 17.57 16.28
C MET A 136 -12.97 18.52 15.99
N LEU A 137 -13.06 18.99 14.76
CA LEU A 137 -14.18 19.82 14.31
C LEU A 137 -15.47 19.00 14.22
N ASN A 138 -16.58 19.61 14.61
CA ASN A 138 -17.90 19.03 14.39
C ASN A 138 -18.35 19.24 12.92
N GLU A 139 -19.48 18.63 12.55
CA GLU A 139 -19.98 18.70 11.17
C GLU A 139 -20.32 20.13 10.72
N GLN A 140 -20.85 20.98 11.59
CA GLN A 140 -21.14 22.38 11.24
C GLN A 140 -19.87 23.17 10.93
N GLN A 141 -18.81 22.92 11.70
CA GLN A 141 -17.50 23.52 11.47
C GLN A 141 -16.82 22.97 10.21
N MET A 142 -17.02 21.70 9.87
CA MET A 142 -16.60 21.14 8.59
C MET A 142 -17.35 21.79 7.43
N ASP A 143 -18.68 21.92 7.53
CA ASP A 143 -19.52 22.59 6.53
C ASP A 143 -19.10 24.06 6.36
N PHE A 144 -18.73 24.74 7.45
CA PHE A 144 -18.18 26.09 7.42
C PHE A 144 -16.89 26.15 6.59
N LEU A 145 -15.94 25.25 6.85
CA LEU A 145 -14.67 25.22 6.12
C LEU A 145 -14.86 24.87 4.65
N PHE A 146 -15.76 23.94 4.33
CA PHE A 146 -16.07 23.60 2.94
C PHE A 146 -16.55 24.82 2.14
N ASN A 147 -17.36 25.68 2.75
CA ASN A 147 -17.96 26.84 2.08
C ASN A 147 -17.08 28.09 2.05
N ASN A 148 -16.02 28.17 2.86
CA ASN A 148 -15.24 29.40 3.04
C ASN A 148 -13.73 29.24 2.82
N SER A 149 -13.21 28.01 2.72
CA SER A 149 -11.76 27.81 2.66
C SER A 149 -11.13 28.30 1.35
N GLU A 150 -11.91 28.58 0.29
CA GLU A 150 -11.34 29.15 -0.94
C GLU A 150 -10.77 30.56 -0.77
N LYS A 151 -11.10 31.23 0.35
CA LYS A 151 -10.53 32.52 0.75
C LYS A 151 -9.14 32.39 1.37
N LEU A 152 -8.67 31.17 1.60
CA LEU A 152 -7.36 30.89 2.18
C LEU A 152 -6.36 30.55 1.07
N SER A 153 -5.10 30.94 1.28
CA SER A 153 -3.99 30.51 0.42
C SER A 153 -3.81 28.99 0.43
N GLN A 154 -4.16 28.34 1.54
CA GLN A 154 -4.26 26.88 1.67
C GLN A 154 -5.72 26.49 1.90
N SER A 155 -6.48 26.34 0.82
CA SER A 155 -7.88 25.91 0.90
C SER A 155 -7.97 24.45 1.36
N ILE A 156 -8.59 24.22 2.51
CA ILE A 156 -8.82 22.86 3.03
C ILE A 156 -9.69 22.05 2.07
N ARG A 157 -10.75 22.65 1.52
CA ARG A 157 -11.58 21.99 0.49
C ARG A 157 -10.73 21.48 -0.67
N LEU A 158 -9.82 22.31 -1.19
CA LEU A 158 -8.93 21.94 -2.29
C LEU A 158 -8.05 20.74 -1.92
N GLU A 159 -7.46 20.76 -0.72
CA GLU A 159 -6.60 19.67 -0.26
C GLU A 159 -7.37 18.34 -0.15
N ILE A 160 -8.57 18.36 0.40
CA ILE A 160 -9.43 17.18 0.52
C ILE A 160 -9.86 16.66 -0.87
N GLU A 161 -10.23 17.53 -1.79
CA GLU A 161 -10.62 17.11 -3.13
C GLU A 161 -9.45 16.52 -3.94
N LYS A 162 -8.24 17.09 -3.83
CA LYS A 162 -7.03 16.49 -4.42
C LYS A 162 -6.84 15.06 -3.90
N MET A 163 -7.01 14.85 -2.60
CA MET A 163 -6.91 13.53 -1.98
C MET A 163 -7.96 12.54 -2.54
N ILE A 164 -9.22 12.97 -2.66
CA ILE A 164 -10.31 12.17 -3.24
C ILE A 164 -10.03 11.81 -4.71
N VAL A 165 -9.52 12.76 -5.50
CA VAL A 165 -9.15 12.52 -6.91
C VAL A 165 -8.06 11.45 -7.00
N VAL A 166 -7.01 11.55 -6.19
CA VAL A 166 -5.92 10.56 -6.15
C VAL A 166 -6.44 9.20 -5.71
N TYR A 167 -7.30 9.15 -4.69
CA TYR A 167 -7.90 7.91 -4.20
C TYR A 167 -8.69 7.17 -5.29
N ASN A 168 -9.54 7.88 -6.02
CA ASN A 168 -10.33 7.29 -7.11
C ASN A 168 -9.45 6.84 -8.29
N TYR A 169 -8.33 7.52 -8.54
CA TYR A 169 -7.35 7.08 -9.54
C TYR A 169 -6.66 5.77 -9.16
N LEU A 170 -6.26 5.61 -7.89
CA LEU A 170 -5.56 4.41 -7.42
C LEU A 170 -6.44 3.16 -7.48
N LEU A 171 -7.74 3.28 -7.15
CA LEU A 171 -8.66 2.15 -7.02
C LEU A 171 -9.54 1.89 -8.23
N GLN A 172 -9.82 2.91 -9.06
CA GLN A 172 -10.74 2.87 -10.20
C GLN A 172 -12.03 2.06 -9.94
N ASN A 173 -12.60 2.21 -8.75
CA ASN A 173 -13.73 1.38 -8.28
C ASN A 173 -15.10 1.92 -8.73
N ARG A 174 -15.16 3.14 -9.26
CA ARG A 174 -16.37 3.80 -9.78
C ARG A 174 -16.59 3.54 -11.26
N GLN A 175 -17.85 3.36 -11.67
CA GLN A 175 -18.20 3.11 -13.08
C GLN A 175 -17.92 4.32 -13.97
N GLU A 176 -18.13 5.52 -13.44
CA GLU A 176 -17.85 6.79 -14.12
C GLU A 176 -16.35 6.87 -14.45
N VAL A 177 -15.49 6.54 -13.50
CA VAL A 177 -14.03 6.48 -13.71
C VAL A 177 -13.70 5.44 -14.79
N LEU A 178 -14.21 4.22 -14.66
CA LEU A 178 -13.96 3.15 -15.63
C LEU A 178 -14.41 3.52 -17.06
N SER A 179 -15.53 4.23 -17.21
CA SER A 179 -16.02 4.68 -18.51
C SER A 179 -15.06 5.67 -19.20
N ILE A 180 -14.34 6.47 -18.41
CA ILE A 180 -13.33 7.40 -18.90
C ILE A 180 -12.04 6.64 -19.23
N THR A 181 -11.60 5.75 -18.34
CA THR A 181 -10.25 5.17 -18.35
C THR A 181 -10.10 3.91 -19.19
N LYS A 182 -11.14 3.09 -19.33
CA LYS A 182 -11.08 1.81 -20.04
C LYS A 182 -11.58 1.91 -21.48
N ASP A 183 -10.98 1.12 -22.36
CA ASP A 183 -11.44 0.92 -23.75
C ASP A 183 -12.53 -0.16 -23.86
N GLU A 184 -12.94 -0.49 -25.09
CA GLU A 184 -13.95 -1.52 -25.37
C GLU A 184 -13.52 -2.93 -24.96
N GLN A 185 -12.21 -3.18 -24.85
CA GLN A 185 -11.62 -4.44 -24.39
C GLN A 185 -11.30 -4.42 -22.88
N ASN A 186 -11.78 -3.41 -22.15
CA ASN A 186 -11.57 -3.20 -20.72
C ASN A 186 -10.10 -2.95 -20.32
N ASN A 187 -9.24 -2.60 -21.27
CA ASN A 187 -7.86 -2.20 -20.99
C ASN A 187 -7.77 -0.71 -20.66
N ASP A 188 -6.83 -0.33 -19.79
CA ASP A 188 -6.55 1.08 -19.53
C ASP A 188 -6.00 1.80 -20.77
N LYS A 189 -6.66 2.88 -21.18
CA LYS A 189 -6.37 3.68 -22.38
C LYS A 189 -5.01 4.37 -22.34
N SER A 190 -4.52 4.83 -21.17
CA SER A 190 -3.23 5.51 -21.07
C SER A 190 -2.09 4.49 -21.09
N LEU A 191 -2.22 3.37 -20.37
CA LEU A 191 -1.20 2.30 -20.36
C LEU A 191 -1.00 1.60 -21.72
N GLN A 192 -1.89 1.80 -22.68
CA GLN A 192 -1.69 1.35 -24.07
C GLN A 192 -0.81 2.28 -24.89
N LYS A 193 -0.78 3.58 -24.57
CA LYS A 193 0.00 4.59 -25.28
C LYS A 193 1.47 4.60 -24.85
N VAL A 194 1.79 3.95 -23.73
CA VAL A 194 3.15 3.91 -23.17
C VAL A 194 4.08 3.05 -24.02
N ASP A 195 5.13 3.68 -24.55
CA ASP A 195 6.21 3.03 -25.27
C ASP A 195 7.26 2.44 -24.30
N SER A 196 7.06 1.16 -23.93
CA SER A 196 7.97 0.44 -23.04
C SER A 196 9.37 0.16 -23.62
N SER A 197 9.64 0.48 -24.89
CA SER A 197 10.97 0.32 -25.49
C SER A 197 12.01 1.29 -24.91
N LYS A 198 11.54 2.39 -24.30
CA LYS A 198 12.37 3.43 -23.68
C LYS A 198 12.75 3.11 -22.23
N PHE A 199 12.18 2.05 -21.65
CA PHE A 199 12.44 1.66 -20.28
C PHE A 199 13.72 0.84 -20.19
N ASN A 200 14.43 0.93 -19.06
CA ASN A 200 15.45 -0.06 -18.73
C ASN A 200 14.80 -1.44 -18.52
N ASP A 201 15.60 -2.50 -18.47
CA ASP A 201 15.08 -3.87 -18.39
C ASP A 201 14.21 -4.13 -17.15
N GLU A 202 14.54 -3.51 -16.01
CA GLU A 202 13.79 -3.68 -14.75
C GLU A 202 12.40 -3.03 -14.84
N ASP A 203 12.35 -1.78 -15.28
CA ASP A 203 11.12 -1.00 -15.44
C ASP A 203 10.25 -1.58 -16.55
N LYS A 204 10.86 -2.06 -17.63
CA LYS A 204 10.15 -2.77 -18.69
C LYS A 204 9.49 -4.05 -18.17
N ARG A 205 10.19 -4.82 -17.32
CA ARG A 205 9.63 -6.02 -16.70
C ARG A 205 8.49 -5.67 -15.75
N ARG A 206 8.64 -4.65 -14.89
CA ARG A 206 7.57 -4.16 -14.01
C ARG A 206 6.35 -3.73 -14.81
N PHE A 207 6.54 -2.87 -15.81
CA PHE A 207 5.45 -2.40 -16.67
C PHE A 207 4.73 -3.54 -17.39
N ASN A 208 5.47 -4.50 -17.95
CA ASN A 208 4.89 -5.65 -18.65
C ASN A 208 4.17 -6.63 -17.72
N SER A 209 4.48 -6.59 -16.42
CA SER A 209 3.80 -7.38 -15.40
C SER A 209 2.45 -6.81 -14.97
N LEU A 210 2.12 -5.57 -15.32
CA LEU A 210 0.85 -4.96 -14.93
C LEU A 210 -0.33 -5.61 -15.66
N ASP A 211 -1.39 -5.92 -14.91
CA ASP A 211 -2.69 -6.23 -15.49
C ASP A 211 -3.39 -4.93 -15.90
N LYS A 212 -3.35 -4.61 -17.20
CA LYS A 212 -3.98 -3.38 -17.73
C LYS A 212 -5.51 -3.39 -17.63
N THR A 213 -6.11 -4.55 -17.38
CA THR A 213 -7.56 -4.70 -17.22
C THR A 213 -8.02 -4.56 -15.77
N ALA A 214 -7.12 -4.72 -14.81
CA ALA A 214 -7.43 -4.62 -13.39
C ALA A 214 -7.81 -3.18 -12.99
N LYS A 215 -8.67 -3.06 -11.96
CA LYS A 215 -9.10 -1.76 -11.40
C LYS A 215 -8.03 -1.14 -10.52
N ASP A 216 -7.30 -1.97 -9.79
CA ASP A 216 -6.21 -1.60 -8.88
C ASP A 216 -4.84 -1.53 -9.58
N VAL A 217 -4.81 -1.45 -10.91
CA VAL A 217 -3.56 -1.40 -11.69
C VAL A 217 -2.64 -0.25 -11.26
N TYR A 218 -3.20 0.90 -10.90
CA TYR A 218 -2.44 2.06 -10.45
C TYR A 218 -1.99 1.97 -8.99
N LEU A 219 -2.78 1.31 -8.13
CA LEU A 219 -2.34 0.92 -6.79
C LEU A 219 -1.13 -0.04 -6.89
N ILE A 220 -1.23 -1.10 -7.69
CA ILE A 220 -0.15 -2.06 -7.91
C ILE A 220 1.09 -1.37 -8.50
N LYS A 221 0.91 -0.52 -9.51
CA LYS A 221 1.99 0.26 -10.10
C LYS A 221 2.70 1.12 -9.04
N TYR A 222 1.95 1.81 -8.19
CA TYR A 222 2.54 2.63 -7.11
C TYR A 222 3.40 1.77 -6.17
N LEU A 223 2.92 0.59 -5.78
CA LEU A 223 3.65 -0.32 -4.88
C LEU A 223 4.88 -0.99 -5.54
N LEU A 224 4.91 -1.13 -6.87
CA LEU A 224 6.11 -1.58 -7.59
C LEU A 224 7.18 -0.49 -7.63
N ASP A 225 6.75 0.76 -7.79
CA ASP A 225 7.65 1.91 -7.93
C ASP A 225 8.13 2.46 -6.57
N ASN A 226 7.37 2.19 -5.49
CA ASN A 226 7.65 2.70 -4.15
C ASN A 226 7.75 1.55 -3.13
N LYS A 227 8.84 1.53 -2.38
CA LYS A 227 9.07 0.56 -1.31
C LYS A 227 8.29 1.01 -0.08
N LEU A 228 7.15 0.39 0.24
CA LEU A 228 6.30 0.80 1.35
C LEU A 228 6.34 -0.20 2.51
N VAL A 229 6.38 0.35 3.73
CA VAL A 229 6.33 -0.44 4.95
C VAL A 229 5.39 0.21 5.95
N GLU A 230 4.72 -0.60 6.75
CA GLU A 230 4.09 -0.16 7.99
C GLU A 230 4.99 -0.56 9.16
N SER A 231 5.19 0.32 10.14
CA SER A 231 6.10 0.00 11.24
C SER A 231 5.64 0.51 12.60
N TRP A 232 6.14 -0.19 13.61
CA TRP A 232 6.11 0.21 15.00
C TRP A 232 7.55 0.26 15.48
N SER A 233 7.97 1.38 16.07
CA SER A 233 9.29 1.45 16.66
C SER A 233 9.37 2.35 17.88
N PHE A 234 10.34 2.03 18.72
CA PHE A 234 10.75 2.87 19.83
C PHE A 234 12.25 2.75 20.04
N GLN A 235 12.81 3.78 20.67
CA GLN A 235 14.19 3.80 21.12
C GLN A 235 14.17 4.18 22.59
N ARG A 236 14.87 3.41 23.41
CA ARG A 236 14.99 3.63 24.84
C ARG A 236 16.45 3.76 25.24
N GLU A 237 16.73 4.89 25.88
CA GLU A 237 18.08 5.27 26.33
C GLU A 237 18.20 5.18 27.86
N GLU A 238 17.08 5.24 28.58
CA GLU A 238 17.03 5.22 30.04
C GLU A 238 17.00 3.80 30.61
N ASN A 239 17.77 3.59 31.68
CA ASN A 239 17.82 2.34 32.46
C ASN A 239 18.15 1.09 31.62
N VAL A 240 18.83 1.26 30.48
CA VAL A 240 19.14 0.16 29.54
C VAL A 240 19.88 -0.99 30.22
N GLN A 241 20.84 -0.70 31.10
CA GLN A 241 21.60 -1.71 31.83
C GLN A 241 20.72 -2.61 32.72
N LEU A 242 19.62 -2.08 33.28
CA LEU A 242 18.67 -2.83 34.09
C LEU A 242 17.69 -3.66 33.25
N LEU A 243 17.52 -3.30 31.98
CA LEU A 243 16.50 -3.84 31.08
C LEU A 243 17.06 -4.70 29.96
N GLN A 244 18.38 -4.77 29.82
CA GLN A 244 19.03 -5.58 28.79
C GLN A 244 18.56 -7.05 28.84
N GLY A 245 18.43 -7.64 30.03
CA GLY A 245 17.90 -9.00 30.19
C GLY A 245 16.42 -9.18 29.80
N HIS A 246 15.68 -8.08 29.64
CA HIS A 246 14.29 -8.05 29.21
C HIS A 246 14.14 -7.64 27.72
N ALA A 247 15.23 -7.34 27.02
CA ALA A 247 15.22 -6.92 25.61
C ALA A 247 14.96 -8.08 24.62
N LEU A 248 14.73 -9.30 25.12
CA LEU A 248 14.44 -10.49 24.34
C LEU A 248 12.93 -10.59 24.09
N ILE A 249 12.52 -10.36 22.85
CA ILE A 249 11.11 -10.24 22.45
C ILE A 249 10.67 -11.42 21.60
N ASN A 250 9.47 -11.94 21.88
CA ASN A 250 8.86 -13.00 21.08
C ASN A 250 7.35 -12.82 20.85
N ASP A 251 6.72 -11.83 21.47
CA ASP A 251 5.30 -11.54 21.35
C ASP A 251 4.99 -10.04 21.59
N GLU A 252 3.73 -9.66 21.41
CA GLU A 252 3.23 -8.30 21.65
C GLU A 252 3.41 -7.85 23.10
N SER A 253 3.20 -8.75 24.07
CA SER A 253 3.22 -8.43 25.50
C SER A 253 4.63 -8.05 25.96
N THR A 254 5.63 -8.82 25.54
CA THR A 254 7.04 -8.60 25.81
C THR A 254 7.52 -7.33 25.11
N TYR A 255 7.12 -7.10 23.86
CA TYR A 255 7.39 -5.85 23.13
C TYR A 255 6.86 -4.63 23.90
N ASN A 256 5.57 -4.65 24.24
CA ASN A 256 4.89 -3.52 24.88
C ASN A 256 5.41 -3.23 26.30
N LYS A 257 5.91 -4.25 27.03
CA LYS A 257 6.54 -4.06 28.36
C LYS A 257 7.82 -3.22 28.31
N LEU A 258 8.53 -3.20 27.19
CA LEU A 258 9.74 -2.38 27.05
C LEU A 258 9.44 -0.89 26.89
N ILE A 259 8.22 -0.55 26.45
CA ILE A 259 7.73 0.81 26.28
C ILE A 259 7.11 1.26 27.61
N GLN A 260 7.65 2.31 28.23
CA GLN A 260 7.10 2.85 29.47
C GLN A 260 5.63 3.28 29.28
N ASN A 261 4.75 2.93 30.23
CA ASN A 261 3.30 3.19 30.16
C ASN A 261 2.89 4.66 30.03
N ASN A 262 3.78 5.62 30.33
CA ASN A 262 3.45 7.05 30.37
C ASN A 262 4.12 7.89 29.28
N ASN A 263 4.85 7.28 28.33
CA ASN A 263 5.47 8.06 27.26
C ASN A 263 4.45 8.32 26.15
N LEU A 264 3.86 9.53 26.15
CA LEU A 264 2.90 10.01 25.15
C LEU A 264 3.41 9.92 23.70
N LYS A 265 4.73 9.74 23.50
CA LYS A 265 5.37 9.57 22.19
C LYS A 265 5.04 8.23 21.52
N TYR A 266 4.79 7.17 22.28
CA TYR A 266 4.63 5.81 21.73
C TYR A 266 3.18 5.35 21.80
N LYS A 267 2.36 5.94 20.91
CA LYS A 267 0.93 5.64 20.82
C LYS A 267 0.66 4.29 20.15
N VAL A 268 -0.53 3.76 20.40
CA VAL A 268 -1.13 2.69 19.61
C VAL A 268 -1.74 3.29 18.33
N VAL A 269 -2.30 2.45 17.46
CA VAL A 269 -3.03 2.91 16.29
C VAL A 269 -4.31 3.64 16.74
N ASP A 270 -4.39 4.95 16.45
CA ASP A 270 -5.56 5.77 16.78
C ASP A 270 -6.68 5.66 15.71
N ASP A 271 -6.32 5.37 14.45
CA ASP A 271 -7.27 5.26 13.33
C ASP A 271 -7.11 3.93 12.57
N LEU A 272 -8.07 3.03 12.78
CA LEU A 272 -8.09 1.70 12.18
C LEU A 272 -8.32 1.72 10.66
N SER A 273 -8.80 2.83 10.09
CA SER A 273 -8.94 2.97 8.63
C SER A 273 -7.60 3.11 7.91
N LEU A 274 -6.51 3.32 8.65
CA LEU A 274 -5.14 3.39 8.15
C LEU A 274 -4.31 2.16 8.50
N LEU A 275 -4.81 1.25 9.34
CA LEU A 275 -4.06 0.05 9.75
C LEU A 275 -4.19 -1.06 8.71
N VAL A 276 -3.07 -1.41 8.07
CA VAL A 276 -3.02 -2.53 7.13
C VAL A 276 -2.82 -3.81 7.93
N HIS A 277 -3.58 -4.85 7.59
CA HIS A 277 -3.43 -6.13 8.28
C HIS A 277 -2.23 -6.92 7.77
N GLY A 278 -1.49 -7.48 8.72
CA GLY A 278 -0.49 -8.51 8.48
C GLY A 278 -1.09 -9.90 8.34
N SER A 279 -0.24 -10.89 8.08
CA SER A 279 -0.57 -12.32 8.13
C SER A 279 -0.15 -12.99 9.44
N ASP A 280 0.53 -12.27 10.34
CA ASP A 280 0.95 -12.78 11.64
C ASP A 280 -0.21 -12.70 12.67
N ASN A 281 -0.16 -13.57 13.69
CA ASN A 281 -1.21 -13.63 14.72
C ASN A 281 -0.90 -12.68 15.89
N ILE A 282 -0.62 -11.43 15.57
CA ILE A 282 -0.36 -10.35 16.53
C ILE A 282 -1.49 -9.32 16.45
N ASP A 283 -1.94 -8.81 17.59
CA ASP A 283 -2.96 -7.76 17.61
C ASP A 283 -2.29 -6.40 17.40
N LEU A 284 -2.15 -6.02 16.12
CA LEU A 284 -1.51 -4.76 15.71
C LEU A 284 -2.20 -3.52 16.30
N THR A 285 -3.46 -3.63 16.71
CA THR A 285 -4.21 -2.52 17.33
C THR A 285 -3.68 -2.18 18.73
N LYS A 286 -3.02 -3.13 19.39
CA LYS A 286 -2.46 -2.97 20.74
C LYS A 286 -0.96 -2.70 20.75
N LEU A 287 -0.28 -2.94 19.63
CA LEU A 287 1.15 -2.73 19.53
C LEU A 287 1.46 -1.22 19.60
N ARG A 288 2.33 -0.84 20.53
CA ARG A 288 2.71 0.57 20.75
C ARG A 288 3.85 1.02 19.84
N GLY A 289 4.03 2.33 19.76
CA GLY A 289 5.09 2.93 18.93
C GLY A 289 4.73 2.96 17.45
N TYR A 290 3.45 3.03 17.12
CA TYR A 290 2.97 3.06 15.74
C TYR A 290 3.51 4.29 14.99
N ASN A 291 4.16 4.06 13.85
CA ASN A 291 4.69 5.11 12.97
C ASN A 291 3.96 5.20 11.63
N GLY A 292 2.93 4.39 11.40
CA GLY A 292 2.18 4.37 10.13
C GLY A 292 2.93 3.77 8.95
N VAL A 293 2.24 3.79 7.82
CA VAL A 293 2.81 3.45 6.51
C VAL A 293 3.75 4.57 6.07
N HIS A 294 4.94 4.23 5.59
CA HIS A 294 5.92 5.18 5.06
C HIS A 294 6.81 4.54 3.99
N LYS A 295 7.54 5.39 3.24
CA LYS A 295 8.52 4.92 2.25
C LYS A 295 9.74 4.36 2.99
N PHE A 296 10.15 3.15 2.64
CA PHE A 296 11.34 2.51 3.18
C PHE A 296 12.60 3.14 2.56
N THR A 297 13.35 3.87 3.37
CA THR A 297 14.54 4.64 2.93
C THR A 297 15.85 3.88 3.05
N ASP A 298 15.91 2.84 3.89
CA ASP A 298 17.12 2.06 4.06
C ASP A 298 17.43 1.23 2.81
N SER A 299 18.70 0.89 2.61
CA SER A 299 19.09 -0.03 1.54
C SER A 299 18.44 -1.39 1.80
N PRO A 300 17.49 -1.84 0.95
CA PRO A 300 16.75 -3.05 1.24
C PRO A 300 17.68 -4.26 1.12
N VAL A 301 17.86 -4.97 2.23
CA VAL A 301 18.65 -6.21 2.30
C VAL A 301 17.74 -7.38 2.66
N GLY A 302 18.07 -8.56 2.12
CA GLY A 302 17.38 -9.82 2.43
C GLY A 302 15.86 -9.75 2.25
N ASP A 303 15.14 -9.87 3.37
CA ASP A 303 13.68 -9.94 3.39
C ASP A 303 13.01 -8.64 2.91
N MET A 304 13.69 -7.50 3.04
CA MET A 304 13.16 -6.20 2.62
C MET A 304 13.42 -5.86 1.15
N ASN A 305 13.98 -6.77 0.35
CA ASN A 305 14.17 -6.53 -1.09
C ASN A 305 12.83 -6.44 -1.84
N TYR A 306 12.74 -5.52 -2.81
CA TYR A 306 11.58 -5.22 -3.68
C TYR A 306 11.91 -5.42 -5.18
N ASP A 307 13.06 -5.99 -5.51
CA ASP A 307 13.39 -6.33 -6.89
C ASP A 307 12.43 -7.39 -7.46
N ASN A 308 12.39 -7.50 -8.79
CA ASN A 308 11.49 -8.43 -9.47
C ASN A 308 11.70 -9.89 -9.00
N TYR A 309 12.95 -10.30 -8.75
CA TYR A 309 13.24 -11.64 -8.25
C TYR A 309 12.60 -11.91 -6.88
N SER A 310 12.67 -10.95 -5.95
CA SER A 310 12.08 -11.07 -4.62
C SER A 310 10.55 -11.06 -4.65
N LEU A 311 9.94 -10.29 -5.55
CA LEU A 311 8.47 -10.27 -5.71
C LEU A 311 7.94 -11.55 -6.38
N GLU A 312 8.78 -12.25 -7.15
CA GLU A 312 8.46 -13.53 -7.80
C GLU A 312 8.63 -14.72 -6.88
N THR A 313 9.65 -14.69 -6.02
CA THR A 313 10.10 -15.87 -5.25
C THR A 313 9.63 -15.88 -3.81
N LYS A 314 9.12 -14.76 -3.27
CA LYS A 314 8.58 -14.70 -1.91
C LYS A 314 7.08 -14.95 -1.91
N ASP A 315 6.71 -16.14 -1.45
CA ASP A 315 5.32 -16.61 -1.39
C ASP A 315 4.58 -16.12 -0.13
N TYR A 316 5.22 -15.29 0.69
CA TYR A 316 4.77 -14.92 2.02
C TYR A 316 4.94 -13.42 2.27
N THR A 317 4.08 -12.88 3.13
CA THR A 317 4.23 -11.51 3.63
C THR A 317 5.43 -11.42 4.56
N VAL A 318 6.30 -10.45 4.31
CA VAL A 318 7.43 -10.16 5.19
C VAL A 318 6.94 -9.27 6.31
N GLU A 319 6.82 -9.83 7.50
CA GLU A 319 6.46 -9.10 8.70
C GLU A 319 7.14 -9.72 9.94
N GLY A 320 7.29 -8.92 11.00
CA GLY A 320 7.84 -9.39 12.27
C GLY A 320 8.71 -8.38 12.99
N PHE A 321 9.29 -8.82 14.11
CA PHE A 321 10.28 -8.07 14.87
C PHE A 321 11.63 -8.04 14.15
N VAL A 322 12.29 -6.88 14.16
CA VAL A 322 13.58 -6.67 13.51
C VAL A 322 14.70 -6.83 14.52
N SER A 323 15.63 -7.74 14.25
CA SER A 323 16.82 -7.98 15.07
C SER A 323 17.86 -6.88 14.88
N THR A 324 18.37 -6.32 15.98
CA THR A 324 19.45 -5.32 15.96
C THR A 324 20.81 -5.91 15.56
N PHE A 325 20.97 -7.23 15.66
CA PHE A 325 22.24 -7.91 15.39
C PHE A 325 22.47 -8.19 13.89
N ASN A 326 21.43 -8.62 13.18
CA ASN A 326 21.53 -9.06 11.79
C ASN A 326 20.48 -8.43 10.85
N ASN A 327 19.65 -7.52 11.35
CA ASN A 327 18.52 -6.93 10.62
C ASN A 327 17.52 -7.97 10.05
N GLY A 328 17.54 -9.19 10.59
CA GLY A 328 16.58 -10.24 10.24
C GLY A 328 15.19 -9.89 10.78
N ILE A 329 14.16 -10.22 10.00
CA ILE A 329 12.76 -9.98 10.35
C ILE A 329 12.15 -11.32 10.74
N TYR A 330 11.66 -11.42 11.97
CA TYR A 330 11.14 -12.66 12.53
C TYR A 330 9.70 -12.48 12.99
N SER A 331 8.77 -13.20 12.36
CA SER A 331 7.37 -13.18 12.77
C SER A 331 7.18 -13.94 14.08
N VAL A 332 6.14 -13.60 14.84
CA VAL A 332 5.75 -14.31 16.08
C VAL A 332 5.56 -15.80 15.78
N LYS A 333 4.95 -16.14 14.64
CA LYS A 333 4.83 -17.54 14.17
C LYS A 333 6.18 -18.25 14.03
N GLN A 334 7.23 -17.59 13.52
CA GLN A 334 8.57 -18.18 13.40
C GLN A 334 9.23 -18.39 14.76
N LEU A 335 9.14 -17.40 15.66
CA LEU A 335 9.68 -17.47 17.02
C LEU A 335 8.99 -18.60 17.82
N THR A 336 7.68 -18.76 17.61
CA THR A 336 6.88 -19.84 18.20
C THR A 336 7.24 -21.20 17.59
N PHE A 337 7.37 -21.30 16.26
CA PHE A 337 7.74 -22.53 15.55
C PHE A 337 9.05 -23.12 16.09
N ASN A 338 10.06 -22.27 16.30
CA ASN A 338 11.34 -22.73 16.82
C ASN A 338 11.22 -23.28 18.25
N SER A 339 10.36 -22.68 19.07
CA SER A 339 10.03 -23.21 20.40
C SER A 339 9.39 -24.60 20.30
N TYR A 340 8.47 -24.81 19.37
CA TYR A 340 7.85 -26.12 19.15
C TYR A 340 8.84 -27.20 18.67
N VAL A 341 9.68 -26.89 17.68
CA VAL A 341 10.64 -27.87 17.12
C VAL A 341 11.66 -28.28 18.18
N LEU A 342 12.24 -27.31 18.89
CA LEU A 342 13.26 -27.55 19.90
C LEU A 342 12.70 -28.29 21.13
N ASP A 343 11.48 -27.96 21.57
CA ASP A 343 10.95 -28.49 22.83
C ASP A 343 10.20 -29.83 22.64
N LYS A 344 9.56 -30.05 21.48
CA LYS A 344 8.67 -31.21 21.23
C LYS A 344 9.31 -32.30 20.37
N LEU A 345 9.87 -31.96 19.20
CA LEU A 345 10.45 -32.97 18.32
C LEU A 345 11.81 -33.46 18.81
N LYS A 346 12.62 -32.57 19.40
CA LYS A 346 13.94 -32.80 20.04
C LYS A 346 15.04 -33.40 19.14
N THR A 347 14.68 -34.20 18.14
CA THR A 347 15.59 -34.93 17.24
C THR A 347 15.09 -34.89 15.80
N LYS A 348 16.00 -34.69 14.85
CA LYS A 348 15.71 -34.81 13.40
C LYS A 348 15.14 -36.22 13.11
N PRO A 349 14.13 -36.34 12.24
CA PRO A 349 13.57 -37.64 11.90
C PRO A 349 14.58 -38.50 11.14
N VAL A 350 14.51 -39.82 11.37
CA VAL A 350 15.36 -40.79 10.68
C VAL A 350 14.77 -41.14 9.34
N ILE A 351 15.59 -41.12 8.29
CA ILE A 351 15.17 -41.36 6.91
C ILE A 351 15.82 -42.64 6.41
N SER A 352 15.02 -43.45 5.73
CA SER A 352 15.46 -44.68 5.09
C SER A 352 14.86 -44.81 3.70
N LEU A 353 15.58 -45.48 2.81
CA LEU A 353 15.09 -45.84 1.49
C LEU A 353 14.27 -47.13 1.60
N LYS A 354 13.12 -47.20 0.91
CA LYS A 354 12.33 -48.44 0.83
C LYS A 354 13.10 -49.51 0.04
N GLU A 355 12.89 -50.78 0.38
CA GLU A 355 13.62 -51.91 -0.22
C GLU A 355 13.45 -51.97 -1.75
N ASP A 356 12.24 -51.76 -2.24
CA ASP A 356 11.90 -51.72 -3.67
C ASP A 356 12.52 -50.53 -4.42
N ALA A 357 12.86 -49.46 -3.71
CA ALA A 357 13.52 -48.28 -4.28
C ALA A 357 15.05 -48.42 -4.36
N LYS A 358 15.69 -49.41 -3.71
CA LYS A 358 17.17 -49.56 -3.70
C LYS A 358 17.79 -49.74 -5.09
N GLN A 359 17.02 -50.28 -6.05
CA GLN A 359 17.46 -50.51 -7.42
C GLN A 359 17.23 -49.30 -8.35
N LYS A 360 16.55 -48.24 -7.88
CA LYS A 360 16.27 -47.05 -8.68
C LYS A 360 17.50 -46.16 -8.84
N THR A 361 17.52 -45.41 -9.94
CA THR A 361 18.48 -44.35 -10.27
C THR A 361 17.91 -42.95 -10.06
N PHE A 362 16.59 -42.81 -10.19
CA PHE A 362 15.83 -41.59 -9.91
C PHE A 362 14.90 -41.84 -8.73
N PHE A 363 14.85 -40.87 -7.82
CA PHE A 363 14.14 -40.98 -6.55
C PHE A 363 13.11 -39.86 -6.40
N SER A 364 12.05 -40.18 -5.68
CA SER A 364 10.93 -39.30 -5.36
C SER A 364 10.55 -39.46 -3.89
N SER A 365 9.75 -38.56 -3.34
CA SER A 365 9.40 -38.58 -1.90
C SER A 365 8.82 -39.91 -1.41
N GLU A 366 8.07 -40.61 -2.26
CA GLU A 366 7.45 -41.90 -1.94
C GLU A 366 8.44 -43.06 -1.82
N ASP A 367 9.66 -42.90 -2.33
CA ASP A 367 10.71 -43.93 -2.25
C ASP A 367 11.34 -44.03 -0.85
N PHE A 368 11.02 -43.09 0.03
CA PHE A 368 11.58 -42.99 1.37
C PHE A 368 10.53 -43.32 2.45
N THR A 369 11.02 -43.70 3.61
CA THR A 369 10.28 -43.73 4.87
C THR A 369 10.92 -42.77 5.85
N VAL A 370 10.07 -42.08 6.62
CA VAL A 370 10.48 -41.11 7.63
C VAL A 370 9.95 -41.60 8.97
N SER A 371 10.86 -41.95 9.88
CA SER A 371 10.52 -42.58 11.15
C SER A 371 9.60 -41.71 11.99
N GLY A 372 8.46 -42.27 12.40
CA GLY A 372 7.45 -41.58 13.20
C GLY A 372 6.57 -40.59 12.43
N PHE A 373 6.63 -40.59 11.09
CA PHE A 373 5.74 -39.80 10.24
C PHE A 373 4.94 -40.71 9.29
N ASN A 374 3.71 -40.30 8.98
CA ASN A 374 2.83 -40.93 8.01
C ASN A 374 2.93 -40.24 6.65
N TYR A 375 3.09 -40.99 5.56
CA TYR A 375 3.15 -40.43 4.22
C TYR A 375 1.75 -40.19 3.65
N ASP A 376 1.49 -38.97 3.21
CA ASP A 376 0.33 -38.59 2.41
C ASP A 376 0.72 -38.64 0.93
N THR A 377 0.17 -39.61 0.20
CA THR A 377 0.46 -39.84 -1.22
C THR A 377 -0.02 -38.69 -2.12
N ASN A 378 -1.11 -38.02 -1.76
CA ASN A 378 -1.70 -36.94 -2.57
C ASN A 378 -0.89 -35.65 -2.43
N ALA A 379 -0.56 -35.29 -1.19
CA ALA A 379 0.21 -34.08 -0.90
C ALA A 379 1.73 -34.30 -1.03
N LYS A 380 2.19 -35.54 -1.14
CA LYS A 380 3.61 -35.94 -1.21
C LYS A 380 4.43 -35.42 -0.02
N ILE A 381 3.83 -35.47 1.16
CA ILE A 381 4.40 -35.00 2.43
C ILE A 381 4.31 -36.09 3.49
N PHE A 382 5.21 -36.04 4.46
CA PHE A 382 5.20 -36.86 5.66
C PHE A 382 4.63 -36.03 6.81
N THR A 383 3.73 -36.59 7.60
CA THR A 383 3.02 -35.88 8.67
C THR A 383 3.19 -36.57 10.02
N LYS A 384 3.35 -35.79 11.08
CA LYS A 384 3.39 -36.28 12.46
C LYS A 384 2.62 -35.32 13.36
N ILE A 385 1.76 -35.86 14.21
CA ILE A 385 1.04 -35.07 15.21
C ILE A 385 1.71 -35.25 16.56
N VAL A 386 2.06 -34.15 17.24
CA VAL A 386 2.59 -34.14 18.61
C VAL A 386 1.87 -33.04 19.37
N ASP A 387 1.18 -33.39 20.46
CA ASP A 387 0.43 -32.44 21.31
C ASP A 387 -0.50 -31.51 20.49
N ASP A 388 -1.33 -32.10 19.63
CA ASP A 388 -2.26 -31.40 18.71
C ASP A 388 -1.62 -30.51 17.64
N ILE A 389 -0.28 -30.55 17.50
CA ILE A 389 0.44 -29.84 16.45
C ILE A 389 0.82 -30.81 15.33
N THR A 390 0.38 -30.51 14.12
CA THR A 390 0.77 -31.24 12.91
C THR A 390 2.08 -30.69 12.36
N PHE A 391 3.10 -31.53 12.33
CA PHE A 391 4.36 -31.29 11.67
C PHE A 391 4.35 -31.92 10.29
N ASN A 392 4.66 -31.12 9.28
CA ASN A 392 4.81 -31.55 7.90
C ASN A 392 6.28 -31.62 7.53
N PHE A 393 6.65 -32.69 6.86
CA PHE A 393 8.00 -32.97 6.42
C PHE A 393 7.94 -33.22 4.90
N LYS A 394 8.72 -32.46 4.15
CA LYS A 394 8.74 -32.50 2.68
C LYS A 394 10.18 -32.57 2.18
N PHE A 395 10.43 -33.45 1.22
CA PHE A 395 11.69 -33.41 0.47
C PHE A 395 11.60 -32.30 -0.58
N SER A 396 12.38 -31.24 -0.41
CA SER A 396 12.44 -30.12 -1.36
C SER A 396 13.44 -30.37 -2.48
N ARG A 397 14.47 -31.19 -2.23
CA ARG A 397 15.45 -31.60 -3.23
C ARG A 397 15.94 -33.02 -2.94
N ILE A 398 16.05 -33.83 -3.99
CA ILE A 398 16.58 -35.18 -3.94
C ILE A 398 17.63 -35.29 -5.04
N GLU A 399 18.89 -35.54 -4.66
CA GLU A 399 20.01 -35.62 -5.60
C GLU A 399 20.77 -36.94 -5.40
N SER A 400 21.08 -37.61 -6.49
CA SER A 400 22.00 -38.74 -6.50
C SER A 400 23.41 -38.25 -6.83
N THR A 401 24.43 -38.79 -6.17
CA THR A 401 25.82 -38.57 -6.59
C THR A 401 26.08 -39.21 -7.97
N ASN A 402 27.13 -38.77 -8.67
CA ASN A 402 27.45 -39.22 -10.03
C ASN A 402 27.63 -40.75 -10.17
N ASP A 403 27.95 -41.44 -9.08
CA ASP A 403 28.09 -42.89 -8.98
C ASP A 403 26.80 -43.62 -8.55
N GLY A 404 25.72 -42.88 -8.26
CA GLY A 404 24.39 -43.42 -7.91
C GLY A 404 24.28 -44.09 -6.54
N ASN A 405 25.37 -44.11 -5.76
CA ASN A 405 25.45 -44.82 -4.48
C ASN A 405 25.01 -43.97 -3.30
N ASN A 406 25.21 -42.65 -3.36
CA ASN A 406 24.80 -41.74 -2.30
C ASN A 406 23.63 -40.88 -2.76
N ILE A 407 22.73 -40.60 -1.82
CA ILE A 407 21.55 -39.78 -2.07
C ILE A 407 21.60 -38.61 -1.08
N ARG A 408 21.72 -37.40 -1.59
CA ARG A 408 21.59 -36.16 -0.82
C ARG A 408 20.13 -35.71 -0.83
N LEU A 409 19.58 -35.49 0.35
CA LEU A 409 18.19 -35.09 0.56
C LEU A 409 18.20 -33.72 1.24
N THR A 410 17.58 -32.71 0.61
CA THR A 410 17.21 -31.47 1.28
C THR A 410 15.76 -31.57 1.72
N ILE A 411 15.54 -31.21 2.97
CA ILE A 411 14.33 -31.48 3.71
C ILE A 411 13.80 -30.17 4.26
N GLU A 412 12.50 -29.97 4.15
CA GLU A 412 11.77 -28.89 4.80
C GLU A 412 10.82 -29.48 5.85
N LEU A 413 11.01 -29.07 7.11
CA LEU A 413 10.07 -29.29 8.18
C LEU A 413 9.25 -28.00 8.37
N SER A 414 7.93 -28.09 8.39
CA SER A 414 7.03 -26.97 8.61
C SER A 414 5.86 -27.36 9.52
N VAL A 415 5.18 -26.36 10.07
CA VAL A 415 3.87 -26.54 10.72
C VAL A 415 2.86 -25.77 9.85
N PRO A 416 1.85 -26.43 9.25
CA PRO A 416 0.95 -25.79 8.29
C PRO A 416 0.33 -24.49 8.79
N ASN A 417 -0.04 -24.45 10.07
CA ASN A 417 -0.72 -23.31 10.67
C ASN A 417 0.22 -22.12 10.99
N LEU A 418 1.54 -22.27 10.83
CA LEU A 418 2.54 -21.23 11.14
C LEU A 418 3.09 -20.53 9.88
N GLY A 419 2.63 -20.92 8.69
CA GLY A 419 2.94 -20.23 7.43
C GLY A 419 4.30 -20.60 6.81
N ASN A 420 4.52 -20.17 5.56
CA ASN A 420 5.61 -20.65 4.71
C ASN A 420 7.02 -20.24 5.17
N LYS A 421 7.13 -19.21 6.01
CA LYS A 421 8.41 -18.72 6.57
C LYS A 421 8.83 -19.47 7.84
N ALA A 422 7.89 -20.13 8.51
CA ALA A 422 8.12 -20.95 9.70
C ALA A 422 8.50 -22.38 9.28
N LYS A 423 9.70 -22.51 8.70
CA LYS A 423 10.26 -23.80 8.28
C LYS A 423 11.69 -23.96 8.73
N TYR A 424 12.06 -25.21 9.03
CA TYR A 424 13.43 -25.61 9.30
C TYR A 424 13.93 -26.43 8.11
N VAL A 425 15.01 -25.97 7.49
CA VAL A 425 15.60 -26.64 6.32
C VAL A 425 16.89 -27.31 6.72
N PHE A 426 17.04 -28.58 6.38
CA PHE A 426 18.29 -29.29 6.61
C PHE A 426 18.57 -30.28 5.50
N SER A 427 19.83 -30.67 5.39
CA SER A 427 20.26 -31.67 4.42
C SER A 427 20.81 -32.89 5.13
N THR A 428 20.55 -34.06 4.56
CA THR A 428 21.13 -35.33 4.99
C THR A 428 21.62 -36.11 3.78
N GLU A 429 22.58 -37.00 3.99
CA GLU A 429 23.12 -37.87 2.95
C GLU A 429 22.97 -39.34 3.37
N LEU A 430 22.34 -40.14 2.51
CA LEU A 430 22.28 -41.59 2.65
C LEU A 430 23.46 -42.19 1.90
N LYS A 431 24.43 -42.76 2.62
CA LYS A 431 25.64 -43.36 2.04
C LYS A 431 25.38 -44.80 1.60
N ASN A 432 25.81 -45.16 0.39
CA ASN A 432 25.59 -46.50 -0.19
C ASN A 432 24.12 -46.97 -0.14
N LYS A 433 23.16 -46.04 -0.20
CA LYS A 433 21.72 -46.31 0.03
C LYS A 433 21.41 -46.99 1.38
N VAL A 434 22.33 -46.92 2.35
CA VAL A 434 22.21 -47.45 3.71
C VAL A 434 22.15 -46.29 4.70
N SER A 435 21.26 -46.41 5.69
CA SER A 435 20.99 -45.38 6.68
C SER A 435 22.21 -45.17 7.59
N THR A 436 22.83 -44.00 7.52
CA THR A 436 23.65 -43.50 8.62
C THR A 436 22.98 -42.27 9.20
N ALA A 437 22.48 -42.42 10.43
CA ALA A 437 21.91 -41.33 11.21
C ALA A 437 22.99 -40.32 11.61
N ILE A 438 22.67 -39.03 11.52
CA ILE A 438 23.33 -38.00 12.33
C ILE A 438 22.26 -37.29 13.15
N ARG A 439 22.58 -37.14 14.44
CA ARG A 439 21.71 -36.70 15.54
C ARG A 439 21.75 -35.18 15.73
N GLU A 440 20.70 -34.74 16.42
CA GLU A 440 20.41 -33.39 16.94
C GLU A 440 20.06 -32.33 15.87
N PHE A 441 19.01 -31.54 16.18
CA PHE A 441 18.71 -30.33 15.41
C PHE A 441 19.86 -29.35 15.65
N ASP A 442 20.50 -28.87 14.59
CA ASP A 442 21.40 -27.72 14.75
C ASP A 442 20.51 -26.55 15.18
N GLN A 443 20.88 -25.88 16.28
CA GLN A 443 20.15 -24.73 16.84
C GLN A 443 20.08 -23.52 15.90
N PHE A 444 20.81 -23.57 14.78
CA PHE A 444 20.94 -22.49 13.84
C PHE A 444 19.90 -22.62 12.73
N GLU A 445 18.88 -21.76 12.79
CA GLU A 445 18.42 -20.96 11.65
C GLU A 445 17.32 -19.98 12.07
N LEU A 446 16.46 -20.38 13.02
CA LEU A 446 15.40 -19.51 13.56
C LEU A 446 15.68 -19.21 15.02
N PRO A 447 15.63 -17.93 15.46
CA PRO A 447 15.78 -17.59 16.87
C PRO A 447 14.48 -17.89 17.66
N LYS A 448 14.57 -18.11 18.98
CA LYS A 448 13.39 -18.21 19.88
C LYS A 448 12.85 -16.82 20.29
N PHE A 449 13.71 -15.80 20.18
CA PHE A 449 13.43 -14.41 20.55
C PHE A 449 14.29 -13.49 19.69
N VAL A 450 13.87 -12.25 19.54
CA VAL A 450 14.65 -11.18 18.92
C VAL A 450 15.23 -10.31 20.02
N ASP A 451 16.54 -10.10 20.01
CA ASP A 451 17.17 -9.17 20.94
C ASP A 451 17.11 -7.74 20.38
N PHE A 452 16.53 -6.83 21.15
CA PHE A 452 16.43 -5.40 20.82
C PHE A 452 17.53 -4.55 21.45
N TYR A 453 18.42 -5.13 22.25
CA TYR A 453 19.58 -4.41 22.71
C TYR A 453 20.55 -4.22 21.54
N ASN A 454 20.91 -2.97 21.26
CA ASN A 454 21.92 -2.63 20.27
C ASN A 454 23.25 -2.35 20.99
N PRO A 455 24.28 -3.21 20.84
CA PRO A 455 25.55 -3.04 21.53
C PRO A 455 26.35 -1.81 21.05
N GLN A 456 26.08 -1.31 19.84
CA GLN A 456 26.77 -0.15 19.28
C GLN A 456 26.22 1.16 19.84
N SER A 457 24.90 1.35 19.81
CA SER A 457 24.24 2.54 20.36
C SER A 457 24.07 2.49 21.89
N LYS A 458 24.18 1.29 22.49
CA LYS A 458 23.86 1.02 23.90
C LYS A 458 22.41 1.36 24.26
N HIS A 459 21.51 1.31 23.29
CA HIS A 459 20.08 1.54 23.45
C HIS A 459 19.28 0.26 23.28
N ILE A 460 18.04 0.26 23.77
CA ILE A 460 17.04 -0.75 23.37
C ILE A 460 16.24 -0.15 22.23
N GLU A 461 16.35 -0.78 21.05
CA GLU A 461 15.75 -0.35 19.80
C GLU A 461 14.76 -1.40 19.34
N GLY A 462 13.48 -1.18 19.65
CA GLY A 462 12.43 -2.10 19.25
C GLY A 462 11.83 -1.69 17.92
N LYS A 463 11.71 -2.65 17.00
CA LYS A 463 11.07 -2.43 15.70
C LYS A 463 10.25 -3.66 15.30
N TYR A 464 9.00 -3.43 14.90
CA TYR A 464 8.15 -4.37 14.18
C TYR A 464 7.82 -3.74 12.82
N ILE A 465 7.85 -4.54 11.76
CA ILE A 465 7.62 -4.04 10.40
C ILE A 465 6.72 -4.98 9.62
N ILE A 466 5.92 -4.43 8.71
CA ILE A 466 5.16 -5.13 7.69
C ILE A 466 5.59 -4.57 6.34
N LYS A 467 6.07 -5.44 5.45
CA LYS A 467 6.40 -5.11 4.06
C LYS A 467 5.12 -5.11 3.23
N ILE A 468 4.85 -4.00 2.54
CA ILE A 468 3.70 -3.85 1.66
C ILE A 468 4.20 -3.87 0.21
N ALA A 469 3.88 -4.94 -0.53
CA ALA A 469 4.32 -5.09 -1.92
C ALA A 469 3.37 -6.02 -2.69
N PRO A 470 3.16 -5.88 -4.00
CA PRO A 470 2.43 -6.87 -4.77
C PRO A 470 3.21 -8.18 -4.88
N LYS A 471 2.53 -9.25 -5.28
CA LYS A 471 3.15 -10.53 -5.66
C LYS A 471 3.27 -10.60 -7.18
N MET A 472 4.38 -11.12 -7.70
CA MET A 472 4.52 -11.42 -9.12
C MET A 472 4.28 -12.91 -9.36
N ILE A 473 3.15 -13.24 -9.99
CA ILE A 473 2.78 -14.63 -10.31
C ILE A 473 3.13 -14.96 -11.76
N LYS A 474 3.61 -16.19 -11.98
CA LYS A 474 3.87 -16.71 -13.33
C LYS A 474 2.56 -17.17 -13.98
N GLN A 475 2.21 -16.59 -15.12
CA GLN A 475 1.18 -17.07 -16.01
C GLN A 475 1.81 -17.86 -17.17
N THR A 476 1.29 -19.08 -17.39
CA THR A 476 1.67 -19.89 -18.53
C THR A 476 0.63 -19.66 -19.62
N SER A 477 1.05 -19.08 -20.74
CA SER A 477 0.22 -18.95 -21.94
C SER A 477 0.34 -20.21 -22.81
N ASP A 478 -0.69 -20.50 -23.61
CA ASP A 478 -0.74 -21.61 -24.57
C ASP A 478 0.43 -21.60 -25.58
N LYS A 479 1.12 -20.46 -25.73
CA LYS A 479 2.29 -20.28 -26.60
C LYS A 479 3.65 -20.56 -25.93
N GLN A 480 3.68 -21.13 -24.72
CA GLN A 480 4.90 -21.37 -23.91
C GLN A 480 5.70 -20.12 -23.51
N GLU A 481 5.25 -18.91 -23.84
CA GLU A 481 5.82 -17.68 -23.28
C GLU A 481 5.45 -17.56 -21.80
N THR A 482 6.48 -17.46 -20.96
CA THR A 482 6.32 -17.18 -19.53
C THR A 482 6.04 -15.68 -19.37
N LYS A 483 4.81 -15.33 -18.98
CA LYS A 483 4.45 -13.96 -18.60
C LYS A 483 4.34 -13.87 -17.09
N TYR A 484 4.85 -12.80 -16.49
CA TYR A 484 4.62 -12.51 -15.07
C TYR A 484 3.47 -11.51 -14.95
N LEU A 485 2.68 -11.64 -13.88
CA LEU A 485 1.58 -10.74 -13.54
C LEU A 485 1.78 -10.25 -12.10
N SER A 486 1.85 -8.94 -11.90
CA SER A 486 1.80 -8.34 -10.57
C SER A 486 0.37 -8.27 -10.10
N THR A 487 0.09 -8.84 -8.92
CA THR A 487 -1.25 -8.90 -8.33
C THR A 487 -1.20 -8.72 -6.81
N LEU A 488 -2.32 -8.32 -6.23
CA LEU A 488 -2.56 -8.36 -4.78
C LEU A 488 -3.24 -9.68 -4.37
N ASP A 489 -3.55 -10.56 -5.31
CA ASP A 489 -4.06 -11.90 -5.00
C ASP A 489 -3.07 -12.69 -4.15
N GLN A 490 -3.61 -13.47 -3.21
CA GLN A 490 -2.82 -14.27 -2.26
C GLN A 490 -1.92 -13.43 -1.35
N THR A 491 -2.25 -12.16 -1.17
CA THR A 491 -1.63 -11.29 -0.18
C THR A 491 -2.66 -10.88 0.88
N PRO A 492 -2.24 -10.40 2.07
CA PRO A 492 -3.15 -9.87 3.09
C PRO A 492 -4.02 -8.72 2.57
N TRP A 493 -3.52 -7.96 1.59
CA TRP A 493 -4.19 -6.79 1.03
C TRP A 493 -5.04 -7.08 -0.21
N ASN A 494 -5.51 -8.32 -0.40
CA ASN A 494 -6.37 -8.66 -1.54
C ASN A 494 -7.82 -8.16 -1.40
N SER A 495 -8.33 -7.99 -0.18
CA SER A 495 -9.71 -7.57 0.01
C SER A 495 -9.90 -6.11 -0.42
N ASN A 496 -11.12 -5.75 -0.84
CA ASN A 496 -11.42 -4.35 -1.17
C ASN A 496 -11.13 -3.42 0.01
N GLU A 497 -11.49 -3.83 1.23
CA GLU A 497 -11.22 -3.06 2.45
C GLU A 497 -9.72 -2.77 2.64
N GLU A 498 -8.85 -3.78 2.47
CA GLU A 498 -7.41 -3.58 2.60
C GLU A 498 -6.83 -2.76 1.44
N LYS A 499 -7.36 -2.90 0.23
CA LYS A 499 -7.00 -2.02 -0.91
C LYS A 499 -7.37 -0.57 -0.63
N GLU A 500 -8.53 -0.33 -0.02
CA GLU A 500 -8.94 1.02 0.40
C GLU A 500 -8.02 1.59 1.48
N LYS A 501 -7.67 0.80 2.50
CA LYS A 501 -6.69 1.20 3.54
C LYS A 501 -5.33 1.55 2.94
N LEU A 502 -4.84 0.73 1.99
CA LEU A 502 -3.60 1.01 1.26
C LEU A 502 -3.68 2.31 0.46
N ALA A 503 -4.76 2.50 -0.29
CA ALA A 503 -4.97 3.71 -1.08
C ALA A 503 -5.03 4.96 -0.19
N LEU A 504 -5.72 4.90 0.97
CA LEU A 504 -5.75 5.99 1.94
C LEU A 504 -4.35 6.33 2.46
N ASN A 505 -3.58 5.32 2.87
CA ASN A 505 -2.21 5.54 3.33
C ASN A 505 -1.34 6.20 2.25
N ILE A 506 -1.43 5.74 1.00
CA ILE A 506 -0.69 6.30 -0.13
C ILE A 506 -1.10 7.76 -0.40
N VAL A 507 -2.40 8.06 -0.37
CA VAL A 507 -2.90 9.43 -0.55
C VAL A 507 -2.28 10.34 0.49
N PHE A 508 -2.33 10.00 1.77
CA PHE A 508 -1.74 10.86 2.80
C PHE A 508 -0.20 10.88 2.83
N LEU A 509 0.46 9.96 2.14
CA LEU A 509 1.91 9.97 1.95
C LEU A 509 2.36 10.87 0.79
N ASP A 510 1.58 10.94 -0.30
CA ASP A 510 2.09 11.44 -1.58
C ASP A 510 1.05 12.12 -2.48
N TYR A 511 -0.11 12.54 -1.95
CA TYR A 511 -1.19 13.08 -2.79
C TYR A 511 -0.76 14.30 -3.63
N LEU A 512 0.15 15.16 -3.16
CA LEU A 512 0.58 16.33 -3.94
C LEU A 512 1.29 15.92 -5.24
N SER A 513 2.21 14.97 -5.18
CA SER A 513 2.92 14.47 -6.37
C SER A 513 1.98 13.62 -7.24
N LEU A 514 1.18 12.77 -6.59
CA LEU A 514 0.23 11.93 -7.31
C LEU A 514 -0.84 12.75 -8.02
N TYR A 515 -1.37 13.80 -7.40
CA TYR A 515 -2.40 14.65 -7.99
C TYR A 515 -1.95 15.24 -9.34
N LYS A 516 -0.68 15.68 -9.45
CA LYS A 516 -0.09 16.14 -10.72
C LYS A 516 -0.11 15.04 -11.79
N THR A 517 0.26 13.83 -11.41
CA THR A 517 0.21 12.64 -12.28
C THR A 517 -1.23 12.32 -12.70
N VAL A 518 -2.18 12.40 -11.76
CA VAL A 518 -3.61 12.12 -12.01
C VAL A 518 -4.23 13.17 -12.93
N VAL A 519 -3.95 14.45 -12.75
CA VAL A 519 -4.43 15.53 -13.62
C VAL A 519 -3.95 15.31 -15.05
N LYS A 520 -2.65 15.01 -15.24
CA LYS A 520 -2.09 14.69 -16.56
C LYS A 520 -2.74 13.44 -17.17
N TYR A 521 -2.92 12.39 -16.37
CA TYR A 521 -3.58 11.16 -16.79
C TYR A 521 -5.02 11.43 -17.30
N PHE A 522 -5.85 12.15 -16.54
CA PHE A 522 -7.20 12.47 -17.01
C PHE A 522 -7.19 13.41 -18.22
N LYS A 523 -6.26 14.37 -18.29
CA LYS A 523 -6.09 15.26 -19.45
C LYS A 523 -5.79 14.47 -20.72
N GLU A 524 -4.92 13.46 -20.67
CA GLU A 524 -4.64 12.55 -21.80
C GLU A 524 -5.87 11.74 -22.26
N LEU A 525 -6.85 11.58 -21.37
CA LEU A 525 -8.12 10.89 -21.62
C LEU A 525 -9.25 11.86 -22.03
N GLY A 526 -8.94 13.15 -22.19
CA GLY A 526 -9.90 14.18 -22.61
C GLY A 526 -10.74 14.77 -21.47
N VAL A 527 -10.36 14.52 -20.22
CA VAL A 527 -11.03 15.06 -19.03
C VAL A 527 -10.08 16.03 -18.31
N GLY A 528 -10.51 17.27 -18.09
CA GLY A 528 -9.72 18.24 -17.32
C GLY A 528 -9.60 19.60 -17.98
N ILE A 529 -8.38 20.14 -18.04
CA ILE A 529 -8.10 21.54 -18.36
C ILE A 529 -8.13 21.76 -19.87
N ASN A 530 -9.15 22.47 -20.37
CA ASN A 530 -9.13 23.00 -21.74
C ASN A 530 -8.38 24.33 -21.75
N THR A 531 -7.21 24.38 -22.40
CA THR A 531 -6.38 25.59 -22.48
C THR A 531 -6.81 26.55 -23.59
N GLU A 532 -7.76 26.17 -24.46
CA GLU A 532 -8.27 27.04 -25.51
C GLU A 532 -8.95 28.28 -24.92
N GLY A 533 -8.43 29.45 -25.24
CA GLY A 533 -8.97 30.73 -24.76
C GLY A 533 -8.56 31.11 -23.33
N MET A 534 -7.71 30.32 -22.66
CA MET A 534 -7.17 30.70 -21.34
C MET A 534 -6.10 31.79 -21.46
N ASP A 535 -6.05 32.67 -20.46
CA ASP A 535 -5.00 33.68 -20.35
C ASP A 535 -3.62 33.03 -20.20
N LYS A 536 -2.59 33.62 -20.82
CA LYS A 536 -1.22 33.12 -20.79
C LYS A 536 -0.69 32.99 -19.36
N ILE A 537 -1.01 33.91 -18.45
CA ILE A 537 -0.59 33.85 -17.04
C ILE A 537 -1.14 32.60 -16.36
N ILE A 538 -2.40 32.24 -16.65
CA ILE A 538 -3.04 31.04 -16.10
C ILE A 538 -2.36 29.79 -16.68
N ILE A 539 -2.09 29.77 -17.98
CA ILE A 539 -1.38 28.65 -18.64
C ILE A 539 0.03 28.48 -18.04
N ASP A 540 0.77 29.58 -17.89
CA ASP A 540 2.13 29.56 -17.34
C ASP A 540 2.13 29.15 -15.87
N PHE A 541 1.14 29.59 -15.08
CA PHE A 541 0.91 29.10 -13.72
C PHE A 541 0.64 27.60 -13.66
N LEU A 542 -0.27 27.08 -14.48
CA LEU A 542 -0.61 25.65 -14.50
C LEU A 542 0.57 24.77 -14.98
N LYS A 543 1.40 25.29 -15.90
CA LYS A 543 2.67 24.64 -16.26
C LYS A 543 3.66 24.65 -15.10
N ALA A 544 3.78 25.75 -14.36
CA ALA A 544 4.65 25.85 -13.19
C ALA A 544 4.22 24.88 -12.07
N GLU A 545 2.92 24.65 -11.92
CA GLU A 545 2.36 23.64 -11.02
C GLU A 545 2.50 22.20 -11.53
N ASP A 546 3.03 22.02 -12.76
CA ASP A 546 3.19 20.74 -13.44
C ASP A 546 1.87 20.00 -13.71
N LEU A 547 0.83 20.77 -14.10
CA LEU A 547 -0.52 20.26 -14.41
C LEU A 547 -0.83 20.21 -15.92
N LEU A 548 0.03 20.77 -16.78
CA LEU A 548 -0.18 20.85 -18.22
C LEU A 548 0.89 20.14 -19.05
#